data_AF-A0A2V9GDG5-F1
#
_entry.id   AF-A0A2V9GDG5-F1
#
_cell.length_a   1.000
_cell.length_b   1.000
_cell.length_c   1.000
_cell.angle_alpha   90.00
_cell.angle_beta   90.00
_cell.angle_gamma   90.00
#
_symmetry.space_group_name_H-M   'P 1'
#
loop_
_entity.id
_entity.type
_entity.pdbx_description
1 polymer ?
#
loop_
_entity_poly.entity_id
_entity_poly.type
_entity_poly.pdbx_seq_one_letter_code
_entity_poly.pdbx_strand_id
1 'polypeptide(L)'
;MHRFLDSRGMVACLLAMATGMTLYFRMPFPEDNVLFELMYLRASPVFWGFKCTYILLLYTTPFIGYSILLSGLYVFASKIRRPDKPGRLPRYPDPRKRNDLYIVLGEVHNPRRPTPSRDPRWLTIPARGLFTGIAIFGAIGSGKTSCCMYPFAEQLIAYQAHDRGKRIGGLILEVKGDFCHRVRDILQRYRREGDYVEVSLDSEYRYNPLHNDLDAHALAYNIASLLNNLFGKGKEPFWQQAYTNLVKFIILLHKVAFDYVTLFDVHHCAISPELLQQRIEQAEELLFDKHFVFIPKATYEEHIQ
;
A
#
# COMPACT_ATOMS: atom_id res chain seq x y z
N MET A 1 -1.49 -8.53 43.54
CA MET A 1 -0.35 -7.64 43.24
C MET A 1 -0.74 -6.47 42.33
N HIS A 2 -1.46 -6.66 41.22
CA HIS A 2 -1.91 -5.54 40.34
C HIS A 2 -2.80 -4.48 41.03
N ARG A 3 -3.71 -4.85 41.93
CA ARG A 3 -4.53 -3.87 42.69
C ARG A 3 -3.72 -2.99 43.66
N PHE A 4 -2.64 -3.51 44.24
CA PHE A 4 -1.71 -2.72 45.07
C PHE A 4 -0.83 -1.77 44.24
N LEU A 5 -0.71 -2.03 42.94
CA LEU A 5 0.12 -1.25 42.02
C LEU A 5 -0.60 -0.02 41.45
N ASP A 6 -1.94 -0.04 41.36
CA ASP A 6 -2.70 1.16 40.99
C ASP A 6 -2.99 2.07 42.20
N SER A 7 -2.91 1.54 43.42
CA SER A 7 -3.16 2.29 44.66
C SER A 7 -1.92 2.99 45.24
N ARG A 8 -0.81 3.11 44.50
CA ARG A 8 0.47 3.69 45.00
C ARG A 8 0.30 5.09 45.59
N GLY A 9 -0.45 5.95 44.91
CA GLY A 9 -0.76 7.30 45.40
C GLY A 9 -1.59 7.27 46.69
N MET A 10 -2.53 6.32 46.78
CA MET A 10 -3.37 6.12 47.96
C MET A 10 -2.56 5.63 49.16
N VAL A 11 -1.62 4.69 48.95
CA VAL A 11 -0.73 4.19 50.01
C VAL A 11 0.24 5.28 50.49
N ALA A 12 0.84 6.04 49.56
CA ALA A 12 1.69 7.18 49.91
C ALA A 12 0.92 8.24 50.72
N CYS A 13 -0.34 8.51 50.34
CA CYS A 13 -1.21 9.45 51.05
C CYS A 13 -1.55 8.97 52.47
N LEU A 14 -1.92 7.69 52.65
CA LEU A 14 -2.20 7.13 53.97
C LEU A 14 -0.98 7.16 54.89
N LEU A 15 0.20 6.79 54.38
CA LEU A 15 1.45 6.85 55.14
C LEU A 15 1.82 8.30 55.48
N ALA A 16 1.61 9.24 54.56
CA ALA A 16 1.87 10.66 54.80
C ALA A 16 0.92 11.29 55.82
N MET A 17 -0.36 10.89 55.82
CA MET A 17 -1.32 11.34 56.84
C MET A 17 -0.94 10.83 58.22
N ALA A 18 -0.57 9.54 58.35
CA ALA A 18 -0.14 8.96 59.62
C ALA A 18 1.15 9.61 60.14
N THR A 19 2.14 9.80 59.28
CA THR A 19 3.42 10.43 59.63
C THR A 19 3.24 11.92 59.93
N GLY A 20 2.48 12.64 59.11
CA GLY A 20 2.18 14.06 59.32
C GLY A 20 1.41 14.30 60.61
N MET A 21 0.44 13.44 60.95
CA MET A 21 -0.29 13.50 62.22
C MET A 21 0.62 13.22 63.42
N THR A 22 1.53 12.24 63.29
CA THR A 22 2.50 11.93 64.35
C THR A 22 3.48 13.10 64.57
N LEU A 23 3.97 13.70 63.49
CA LEU A 23 4.90 14.84 63.55
C LEU A 23 4.20 16.09 64.08
N TYR A 24 2.93 16.30 63.76
CA TYR A 24 2.13 17.41 64.27
C TYR A 24 2.06 17.43 65.81
N PHE A 25 1.91 16.26 66.45
CA PHE A 25 1.91 16.17 67.91
C PHE A 25 3.31 16.17 68.53
N ARG A 26 4.31 15.60 67.84
CA ARG A 26 5.66 15.46 68.40
C ARG A 26 6.53 16.71 68.20
N MET A 27 6.26 17.47 67.16
CA MET A 27 6.92 18.73 66.82
C MET A 27 5.83 19.76 66.47
N PRO A 28 5.12 20.29 67.48
CA PRO A 28 4.18 21.38 67.26
C PRO A 28 4.93 22.62 66.76
N PHE A 29 4.21 23.51 66.08
CA PHE A 29 4.77 24.80 65.66
C PHE A 29 5.27 25.55 66.91
N PRO A 30 6.52 26.05 66.93
CA PRO A 30 7.14 26.63 68.12
C PRO A 30 6.62 28.06 68.35
N GLU A 31 5.39 28.16 68.86
CA GLU A 31 4.70 29.42 69.13
C GLU A 31 5.42 30.25 70.20
N ASP A 32 6.11 29.59 71.12
CA ASP A 32 6.83 30.22 72.25
C ASP A 32 8.16 30.89 71.85
N ASN A 33 8.52 30.89 70.56
CA ASN A 33 9.73 31.58 70.11
C ASN A 33 9.47 33.08 70.02
N VAL A 34 10.33 33.88 70.68
CA VAL A 34 10.27 35.34 70.72
C VAL A 34 10.09 35.98 69.33
N LEU A 35 10.68 35.37 68.29
CA LEU A 35 10.55 35.83 66.90
C LEU A 35 9.10 35.72 66.37
N PHE A 36 8.42 34.61 66.66
CA PHE A 36 7.05 34.38 66.22
C PHE A 36 6.02 35.18 67.02
N GLU A 37 6.27 35.40 68.32
CA GLU A 37 5.46 36.28 69.17
C GLU A 37 5.51 37.74 68.68
N LEU A 38 6.71 38.23 68.32
CA LEU A 38 6.89 39.58 67.79
C LEU A 38 6.27 39.74 66.39
N MET A 39 6.31 38.68 65.57
CA MET A 39 5.62 38.62 64.28
C MET A 39 4.10 38.59 64.42
N TYR A 40 3.55 37.90 65.42
CA TYR A 40 2.12 37.89 65.70
C TYR A 40 1.59 39.29 66.05
N LEU A 41 2.35 40.05 66.86
CA LEU A 41 1.97 41.40 67.30
C LEU A 41 2.14 42.48 66.21
N ARG A 42 3.18 42.40 65.37
CA ARG A 42 3.43 43.41 64.32
C ARG A 42 2.83 43.10 62.96
N ALA A 43 2.67 41.82 62.62
CA ALA A 43 2.30 41.37 61.28
C ALA A 43 1.54 40.04 61.33
N SER A 44 0.38 40.04 61.99
CA SER A 44 -0.47 38.87 62.20
C SER A 44 -0.69 38.00 60.94
N PRO A 45 -0.93 38.55 59.72
CA PRO A 45 -1.08 37.73 58.52
C PRO A 45 0.16 36.89 58.17
N VAL A 46 1.36 37.41 58.46
CA VAL A 46 2.63 36.73 58.18
C VAL A 46 2.83 35.55 59.12
N PHE A 47 2.51 35.73 60.41
CA PHE A 47 2.55 34.64 61.40
C PHE A 47 1.63 33.48 61.00
N TRP A 48 0.38 33.78 60.64
CA TRP A 48 -0.56 32.75 60.16
C TRP A 48 -0.08 32.10 58.87
N GLY A 49 0.56 32.84 57.97
CA GLY A 49 1.20 32.29 56.78
C GLY A 49 2.28 31.25 57.11
N PHE A 50 3.17 31.55 58.06
CA PHE A 50 4.20 30.61 58.50
C PHE A 50 3.62 29.37 59.19
N LYS A 51 2.65 29.55 60.08
CA LYS A 51 1.98 28.44 60.78
C LYS A 51 1.27 27.51 59.79
N CYS A 52 0.51 28.07 58.85
CA CYS A 52 -0.15 27.29 57.79
C CYS A 52 0.86 26.57 56.89
N THR A 53 1.96 27.22 56.53
CA THR A 53 3.02 26.63 55.70
C THR A 53 3.73 25.49 56.44
N TYR A 54 4.02 25.66 57.73
CA TYR A 54 4.61 24.63 58.57
C TYR A 54 3.72 23.39 58.65
N ILE A 55 2.43 23.58 58.94
CA ILE A 55 1.45 22.50 58.99
C ILE A 55 1.34 21.82 57.62
N LEU A 56 1.27 22.58 56.53
CA LEU A 56 1.22 22.01 55.18
C LEU A 56 2.46 21.14 54.87
N LEU A 57 3.65 21.62 55.21
CA LEU A 57 4.92 20.91 54.97
C LEU A 57 5.06 19.62 55.79
N LEU A 58 4.46 19.56 56.99
CA LEU A 58 4.40 18.33 57.79
C LEU A 58 3.69 17.18 57.07
N TYR A 59 2.73 17.47 56.20
CA TYR A 59 1.99 16.45 55.44
C TYR A 59 2.54 16.24 54.02
N THR A 60 2.95 17.30 53.33
CA THR A 60 3.41 17.21 51.94
C THR A 60 4.82 16.63 51.82
N THR A 61 5.72 16.90 52.77
CA THR A 61 7.10 16.39 52.73
C THR A 61 7.16 14.86 52.88
N PRO A 62 6.48 14.23 53.86
CA PRO A 62 6.39 12.78 53.93
C PRO A 62 5.70 12.16 52.72
N PHE A 63 4.67 12.82 52.16
CA PHE A 63 3.99 12.35 50.96
C PHE A 63 4.94 12.23 49.76
N ILE A 64 5.73 13.27 49.50
CA ILE A 64 6.73 13.26 48.43
C ILE A 64 7.75 12.15 48.67
N GLY A 65 8.25 12.01 49.91
CA GLY A 65 9.21 10.97 50.29
C GLY A 65 8.67 9.55 50.04
N TYR A 66 7.46 9.25 50.51
CA TYR A 66 6.83 7.93 50.28
C TYR A 66 6.52 7.68 48.81
N SER A 67 6.10 8.71 48.06
CA SER A 67 5.81 8.58 46.63
C SER A 67 7.07 8.23 45.83
N ILE A 68 8.20 8.87 46.12
CA ILE A 68 9.50 8.58 45.50
C ILE A 68 9.94 7.15 45.86
N LEU A 69 9.87 6.77 47.14
CA LEU A 69 10.30 5.47 47.62
C LEU A 69 9.47 4.33 47.00
N LEU A 70 8.13 4.45 46.99
CA LEU A 70 7.24 3.46 46.39
C LEU A 70 7.41 3.39 44.87
N SER A 71 7.69 4.51 44.20
CA SER A 71 7.98 4.53 42.76
C SER A 71 9.32 3.87 42.45
N GLY A 72 10.35 4.10 43.27
CA GLY A 72 11.64 3.43 43.17
C GLY A 72 11.50 1.91 43.33
N LEU A 73 10.87 1.47 44.43
CA LEU A 73 10.57 0.06 44.69
C LEU A 73 9.78 -0.58 43.54
N TYR A 74 8.83 0.13 42.94
CA TYR A 74 8.09 -0.35 41.78
C TYR A 74 8.99 -0.63 40.58
N VAL A 75 9.89 0.30 40.23
CA VAL A 75 10.78 0.12 39.08
C VAL A 75 11.71 -1.08 39.30
N PHE A 76 12.28 -1.22 40.50
CA PHE A 76 13.10 -2.37 40.85
C PHE A 76 12.32 -3.69 40.84
N ALA A 77 11.11 -3.74 41.41
CA ALA A 77 10.25 -4.91 41.38
C ALA A 77 9.78 -5.26 39.95
N SER A 78 9.57 -4.25 39.10
CA SER A 78 9.17 -4.45 37.70
C SER A 78 10.29 -5.02 36.82
N LYS A 79 11.56 -4.75 37.17
CA LYS A 79 12.75 -5.37 36.55
C LYS A 79 12.86 -6.87 36.85
N ILE A 80 12.25 -7.35 37.93
CA ILE A 80 12.17 -8.78 38.31
C ILE A 80 11.01 -9.50 37.56
N ARG A 81 10.52 -8.94 36.45
CA ARG A 81 9.58 -9.66 35.57
C ARG A 81 10.27 -10.89 34.96
N ARG A 82 9.65 -12.06 35.15
CA ARG A 82 10.08 -13.37 34.66
C ARG A 82 10.44 -13.33 33.16
N PRO A 83 11.42 -14.15 32.72
CA PRO A 83 11.74 -14.28 31.30
C PRO A 83 10.52 -14.74 30.52
N ASP A 84 10.33 -14.11 29.37
CA ASP A 84 9.16 -14.31 28.53
C ASP A 84 9.28 -15.62 27.79
N LYS A 85 8.47 -16.60 28.17
CA LYS A 85 8.36 -17.81 27.36
C LYS A 85 7.75 -17.40 26.01
N PRO A 86 8.39 -17.75 24.88
CA PRO A 86 7.84 -17.48 23.57
C PRO A 86 6.52 -18.24 23.41
N GLY A 87 5.50 -17.57 22.87
CA GLY A 87 4.24 -18.21 22.53
C GLY A 87 4.42 -19.18 21.36
N ARG A 88 3.42 -20.00 21.08
CA ARG A 88 3.40 -20.86 19.88
C ARG A 88 2.62 -20.18 18.78
N LEU A 89 3.22 -20.02 17.61
CA LEU A 89 2.56 -19.45 16.43
C LEU A 89 1.37 -20.33 16.02
N PRO A 90 0.19 -19.75 15.73
CA PRO A 90 -0.94 -20.48 15.17
C PRO A 90 -0.56 -21.17 13.86
N ARG A 91 -1.21 -22.30 13.57
CA ARG A 91 -1.00 -23.03 12.32
C ARG A 91 -1.17 -22.09 11.13
N TYR A 92 -0.29 -22.21 10.14
CA TYR A 92 -0.37 -21.40 8.93
C TYR A 92 -1.74 -21.61 8.25
N PRO A 93 -2.47 -20.52 7.94
CA PRO A 93 -3.78 -20.65 7.31
C PRO A 93 -3.63 -21.04 5.85
N ASP A 94 -4.06 -22.24 5.47
CA ASP A 94 -4.00 -22.74 4.10
C ASP A 94 -4.82 -21.84 3.15
N PRO A 95 -4.21 -21.16 2.15
CA PRO A 95 -4.91 -20.28 1.21
C PRO A 95 -6.10 -20.91 0.52
N ARG A 96 -6.04 -22.22 0.24
CA ARG A 96 -7.09 -22.97 -0.46
C ARG A 96 -8.38 -23.10 0.34
N LYS A 97 -8.29 -22.96 1.67
CA LYS A 97 -9.41 -23.14 2.60
C LYS A 97 -9.92 -21.84 3.20
N ARG A 98 -9.39 -20.69 2.76
CA ARG A 98 -9.78 -19.36 3.27
C ARG A 98 -11.12 -18.96 2.65
N ASN A 99 -12.04 -18.49 3.49
CA ASN A 99 -13.28 -17.87 3.02
C ASN A 99 -13.06 -16.43 2.55
N ASP A 100 -12.14 -15.72 3.22
CA ASP A 100 -11.78 -14.34 2.92
C ASP A 100 -10.41 -14.25 2.27
N LEU A 101 -10.27 -13.32 1.34
CA LEU A 101 -8.98 -13.02 0.72
C LEU A 101 -8.11 -12.18 1.67
N TYR A 102 -6.90 -12.66 1.94
CA TYR A 102 -5.85 -11.89 2.62
C TYR A 102 -4.49 -12.50 2.32
N ILE A 103 -3.44 -11.70 2.45
CA ILE A 103 -2.05 -12.15 2.30
C ILE A 103 -1.38 -12.13 3.67
N VAL A 104 -0.74 -13.23 4.05
CA VAL A 104 0.16 -13.30 5.21
C VAL A 104 1.53 -12.79 4.79
N LEU A 105 2.03 -11.76 5.49
CA LEU A 105 3.34 -11.16 5.26
C LEU A 105 4.45 -11.88 6.03
N GLY A 106 4.14 -12.34 7.24
CA GLY A 106 5.12 -12.97 8.13
C GLY A 106 4.63 -13.07 9.57
N GLU A 107 5.53 -13.46 10.47
CA GLU A 107 5.26 -13.51 11.91
C GLU A 107 5.47 -12.12 12.56
N VAL A 108 4.58 -11.76 13.47
CA VAL A 108 4.78 -10.61 14.36
C VAL A 108 5.72 -11.00 15.51
N HIS A 109 6.94 -10.46 15.49
CA HIS A 109 7.94 -10.64 16.54
C HIS A 109 7.84 -9.58 17.65
N ASN A 110 8.69 -9.71 18.67
CA ASN A 110 8.76 -8.72 19.75
C ASN A 110 9.16 -7.32 19.20
N PRO A 111 8.43 -6.24 19.53
CA PRO A 111 8.70 -4.92 18.96
C PRO A 111 10.07 -4.32 19.30
N ARG A 112 10.71 -4.76 20.40
CA ARG A 112 11.94 -4.17 20.93
C ARG A 112 13.15 -5.08 20.79
N ARG A 113 12.94 -6.36 20.49
CA ARG A 113 14.00 -7.38 20.46
C ARG A 113 13.75 -8.34 19.30
N PRO A 114 14.78 -8.80 18.59
CA PRO A 114 14.65 -9.81 17.54
C PRO A 114 14.46 -11.20 18.18
N THR A 115 13.40 -11.35 18.97
CA THR A 115 13.05 -12.58 19.68
C THR A 115 11.57 -12.89 19.44
N PRO A 116 11.15 -14.16 19.51
CA PRO A 116 9.75 -14.52 19.32
C PRO A 116 8.84 -13.76 20.29
N SER A 117 7.63 -13.44 19.83
CA SER A 117 6.64 -12.74 20.64
C SER A 117 6.07 -13.68 21.73
N ARG A 118 5.56 -13.10 22.83
CA ARG A 118 4.73 -13.85 23.79
C ARG A 118 3.41 -14.31 23.15
N ASP A 119 2.91 -13.51 22.23
CA ASP A 119 1.71 -13.74 21.45
C ASP A 119 2.06 -13.63 19.97
N PRO A 120 2.72 -14.66 19.39
CA PRO A 120 3.08 -14.66 17.98
C PRO A 120 1.83 -14.84 17.14
N ARG A 121 1.68 -14.00 16.12
CA ARG A 121 0.55 -14.05 15.19
C ARG A 121 1.01 -13.75 13.78
N TRP A 122 0.22 -14.19 12.81
CA TRP A 122 0.44 -13.85 11.41
C TRP A 122 0.09 -12.38 11.18
N LEU A 123 1.05 -11.62 10.65
CA LEU A 123 0.79 -10.30 10.10
C LEU A 123 0.13 -10.46 8.73
N THR A 124 -1.03 -9.83 8.53
CA THR A 124 -1.81 -9.99 7.31
C THR A 124 -2.22 -8.66 6.70
N ILE A 125 -2.27 -8.60 5.37
CA ILE A 125 -2.99 -7.55 4.63
C ILE A 125 -4.38 -8.09 4.27
N PRO A 126 -5.47 -7.48 4.76
CA PRO A 126 -6.84 -7.92 4.45
C PRO A 126 -7.20 -7.57 3.00
N ALA A 127 -8.24 -8.22 2.44
CA ALA A 127 -8.74 -7.99 1.08
C ALA A 127 -8.79 -6.52 0.68
N ARG A 128 -9.39 -5.65 1.51
CA ARG A 128 -9.51 -4.22 1.25
C ARG A 128 -8.15 -3.54 1.02
N GLY A 129 -7.12 -3.94 1.75
CA GLY A 129 -5.76 -3.42 1.57
C GLY A 129 -5.05 -3.95 0.33
N LEU A 130 -5.53 -5.03 -0.29
CA LEU A 130 -4.97 -5.52 -1.56
C LEU A 130 -5.41 -4.64 -2.75
N PHE A 131 -6.53 -3.92 -2.63
CA PHE A 131 -7.04 -3.03 -3.67
C PHE A 131 -6.43 -1.62 -3.66
N THR A 132 -5.54 -1.31 -2.70
CA THR A 132 -4.91 0.02 -2.60
C THR A 132 -3.55 0.11 -3.32
N GLY A 133 -3.09 -1.00 -3.90
CA GLY A 133 -1.72 -1.13 -4.40
C GLY A 133 -0.71 -1.41 -3.27
N ILE A 134 0.34 -2.17 -3.60
CA ILE A 134 1.41 -2.55 -2.66
C ILE A 134 2.75 -2.32 -3.34
N ALA A 135 3.67 -1.64 -2.66
CA ALA A 135 5.04 -1.44 -3.09
C ALA A 135 6.01 -2.18 -2.15
N ILE A 136 6.96 -2.93 -2.72
CA ILE A 136 7.96 -3.72 -1.98
C ILE A 136 9.33 -3.09 -2.22
N PHE A 137 9.94 -2.54 -1.16
CA PHE A 137 11.25 -1.90 -1.21
C PHE A 137 12.31 -2.75 -0.48
N GLY A 138 13.57 -2.65 -0.91
CA GLY A 138 14.68 -3.35 -0.29
C GLY A 138 15.93 -3.39 -1.16
N ALA A 139 17.10 -3.59 -0.55
CA ALA A 139 18.38 -3.69 -1.23
C ALA A 139 18.46 -4.94 -2.14
N ILE A 140 19.46 -4.98 -3.03
CA ILE A 140 19.77 -6.20 -3.80
C ILE A 140 20.12 -7.32 -2.81
N GLY A 141 19.60 -8.53 -3.03
CA GLY A 141 19.81 -9.66 -2.12
C GLY A 141 18.93 -9.66 -0.85
N SER A 142 18.11 -8.64 -0.61
CA SER A 142 17.27 -8.57 0.61
C SER A 142 16.05 -9.49 0.62
N GLY A 143 15.92 -10.39 -0.36
CA GLY A 143 14.80 -11.33 -0.46
C GLY A 143 13.47 -10.75 -0.95
N LYS A 144 13.46 -9.59 -1.63
CA LYS A 144 12.21 -9.02 -2.19
C LYS A 144 11.42 -10.04 -3.02
N THR A 145 12.09 -10.75 -3.92
CA THR A 145 11.45 -11.73 -4.79
C THR A 145 11.13 -13.03 -4.04
N SER A 146 12.11 -13.58 -3.32
CA SER A 146 12.00 -14.89 -2.67
C SER A 146 11.09 -14.88 -1.43
N CYS A 147 11.17 -13.85 -0.61
CA CYS A 147 10.46 -13.77 0.68
C CYS A 147 9.14 -12.99 0.59
N CYS A 148 8.95 -12.16 -0.44
CA CYS A 148 7.71 -11.41 -0.62
C CYS A 148 6.97 -11.82 -1.90
N MET A 149 7.52 -11.57 -3.09
CA MET A 149 6.78 -11.76 -4.33
C MET A 149 6.30 -13.21 -4.54
N TYR A 150 7.17 -14.21 -4.41
CA TYR A 150 6.80 -15.62 -4.57
C TYR A 150 5.72 -16.08 -3.58
N PRO A 151 5.87 -15.92 -2.25
CA PRO A 151 4.85 -16.35 -1.31
C PRO A 151 3.56 -15.53 -1.41
N PHE A 152 3.61 -14.28 -1.87
CA PHE A 152 2.39 -13.49 -2.09
C PHE A 152 1.64 -13.97 -3.33
N ALA A 153 2.35 -14.20 -4.44
CA ALA A 153 1.78 -14.76 -5.66
C ALA A 153 1.18 -16.15 -5.41
N GLU A 154 1.88 -17.02 -4.67
CA GLU A 154 1.36 -18.33 -4.30
C GLU A 154 0.09 -18.25 -3.46
N GLN A 155 0.03 -17.36 -2.46
CA GLN A 155 -1.19 -17.17 -1.67
C GLN A 155 -2.38 -16.70 -2.51
N LEU A 156 -2.15 -15.81 -3.47
CA LEU A 156 -3.18 -15.31 -4.37
C LEU A 156 -3.65 -16.39 -5.35
N ILE A 157 -2.72 -17.12 -5.97
CA ILE A 157 -3.04 -18.17 -6.95
C ILE A 157 -3.76 -19.35 -6.29
N ALA A 158 -3.34 -19.71 -5.08
CA ALA A 158 -3.90 -20.81 -4.31
C ALA A 158 -5.28 -20.50 -3.70
N TYR A 159 -5.60 -19.22 -3.51
CA TYR A 159 -6.89 -18.81 -2.96
C TYR A 159 -8.04 -19.29 -3.84
N GLN A 160 -8.90 -20.14 -3.28
CA GLN A 160 -10.08 -20.69 -3.96
C GLN A 160 -9.78 -21.24 -5.37
N ALA A 161 -8.60 -21.84 -5.57
CA ALA A 161 -8.08 -22.22 -6.90
C ALA A 161 -9.03 -23.12 -7.72
N HIS A 162 -9.88 -23.91 -7.06
CA HIS A 162 -10.83 -24.83 -7.70
C HIS A 162 -12.23 -24.22 -7.93
N ASP A 163 -12.50 -23.02 -7.40
CA ASP A 163 -13.75 -22.29 -7.62
C ASP A 163 -13.55 -21.27 -8.74
N ARG A 164 -14.12 -21.55 -9.93
CA ARG A 164 -14.00 -20.66 -11.10
C ARG A 164 -14.55 -19.25 -10.85
N GLY A 165 -15.51 -19.08 -9.93
CA GLY A 165 -16.10 -17.78 -9.61
C GLY A 165 -15.28 -16.97 -8.60
N LYS A 166 -14.34 -17.59 -7.89
CA LYS A 166 -13.56 -16.95 -6.82
C LYS A 166 -12.05 -16.96 -7.04
N ARG A 167 -11.53 -17.86 -7.88
CA ARG A 167 -10.09 -17.95 -8.17
C ARG A 167 -9.57 -16.65 -8.74
N ILE A 168 -8.36 -16.27 -8.34
CA ILE A 168 -7.75 -15.00 -8.73
C ILE A 168 -6.98 -15.18 -10.05
N GLY A 169 -7.20 -14.25 -10.98
CA GLY A 169 -6.35 -14.03 -12.16
C GLY A 169 -5.50 -12.78 -11.98
N GLY A 170 -4.49 -12.60 -12.84
CA GLY A 170 -3.64 -11.41 -12.79
C GLY A 170 -2.76 -11.25 -14.02
N LEU A 171 -2.31 -10.02 -14.24
CA LEU A 171 -1.31 -9.66 -15.22
C LEU A 171 0.05 -9.53 -14.53
N ILE A 172 1.06 -10.18 -15.08
CA ILE A 172 2.44 -10.14 -14.57
C ILE A 172 3.29 -9.43 -15.61
N LEU A 173 3.85 -8.29 -15.24
CA LEU A 173 4.79 -7.54 -16.05
C LEU A 173 6.19 -7.78 -15.49
N GLU A 174 7.01 -8.52 -16.23
CA GLU A 174 8.35 -8.88 -15.82
C GLU A 174 9.36 -8.67 -16.95
N VAL A 175 10.56 -8.22 -16.60
CA VAL A 175 11.67 -7.99 -17.55
C VAL A 175 12.62 -9.19 -17.67
N LYS A 176 12.84 -9.96 -16.59
CA LYS A 176 13.88 -11.01 -16.53
C LYS A 176 13.39 -12.42 -16.85
N GLY A 177 12.10 -12.71 -16.63
CA GLY A 177 11.46 -14.01 -16.88
C GLY A 177 11.50 -15.02 -15.73
N ASP A 178 12.42 -14.87 -14.76
CA ASP A 178 12.58 -15.77 -13.61
C ASP A 178 11.28 -15.93 -12.77
N PHE A 179 10.55 -14.83 -12.56
CA PHE A 179 9.33 -14.84 -11.78
C PHE A 179 8.17 -15.51 -12.54
N CYS A 180 8.08 -15.35 -13.86
CA CYS A 180 7.16 -16.06 -14.74
C CYS A 180 7.36 -17.58 -14.67
N HIS A 181 8.61 -18.07 -14.73
CA HIS A 181 8.90 -19.50 -14.53
C HIS A 181 8.39 -19.99 -13.17
N ARG A 182 8.64 -19.21 -12.11
CA ARG A 182 8.17 -19.57 -10.78
C ARG A 182 6.65 -19.58 -10.66
N VAL A 183 5.96 -18.68 -11.35
CA VAL A 183 4.50 -18.62 -11.38
C VAL A 183 3.91 -19.83 -12.10
N ARG A 184 4.54 -20.31 -13.18
CA ARG A 184 4.14 -21.56 -13.86
C ARG A 184 4.21 -22.76 -12.91
N ASP A 185 5.32 -22.88 -12.15
CA ASP A 185 5.44 -23.92 -11.11
C ASP A 185 4.31 -23.83 -10.07
N ILE A 186 4.00 -22.61 -9.61
CA ILE A 186 2.92 -22.36 -8.65
C ILE A 186 1.58 -22.80 -9.25
N LEU A 187 1.25 -22.36 -10.47
CA LEU A 187 0.00 -22.72 -11.14
C LEU A 187 -0.15 -24.22 -11.31
N GLN A 188 0.92 -24.92 -11.69
CA GLN A 188 0.93 -26.38 -11.80
C GLN A 188 0.63 -27.06 -10.46
N ARG A 189 1.18 -26.56 -9.33
CA ARG A 189 0.87 -27.09 -7.99
C ARG A 189 -0.62 -27.01 -7.64
N TYR A 190 -1.35 -26.05 -8.20
CA TYR A 190 -2.77 -25.85 -7.95
C TYR A 190 -3.68 -26.28 -9.11
N ARG A 191 -3.15 -27.02 -10.10
CA ARG A 191 -3.88 -27.50 -11.30
C ARG A 191 -4.51 -26.36 -12.11
N ARG A 192 -3.75 -25.29 -12.31
CA ARG A 192 -4.14 -24.07 -13.04
C ARG A 192 -3.17 -23.74 -14.18
N GLU A 193 -2.38 -24.70 -14.62
CA GLU A 193 -1.41 -24.54 -15.71
C GLU A 193 -2.05 -24.05 -17.01
N GLY A 194 -3.29 -24.49 -17.30
CA GLY A 194 -4.04 -24.04 -18.48
C GLY A 194 -4.57 -22.60 -18.41
N ASP A 195 -4.47 -21.93 -17.25
CA ASP A 195 -4.81 -20.51 -17.12
C ASP A 195 -3.64 -19.59 -17.53
N TYR A 196 -2.43 -20.13 -17.78
CA TYR A 196 -1.24 -19.33 -18.05
C TYR A 196 -1.11 -18.99 -19.54
N VAL A 197 -1.06 -17.69 -19.85
CA VAL A 197 -0.78 -17.16 -21.18
C VAL A 197 0.46 -16.28 -21.09
N GLU A 198 1.45 -16.59 -21.93
CA GLU A 198 2.69 -15.82 -22.05
C GLU A 198 2.65 -14.98 -23.33
N VAL A 199 2.95 -13.70 -23.19
CA VAL A 199 3.14 -12.77 -24.30
C VAL A 199 4.58 -12.29 -24.26
N SER A 200 5.38 -12.78 -25.20
CA SER A 200 6.78 -12.43 -25.42
C SER A 200 7.06 -12.36 -26.93
N LEU A 201 8.29 -12.01 -27.31
CA LEU A 201 8.67 -11.95 -28.74
C LEU A 201 8.65 -13.32 -29.41
N ASP A 202 8.89 -14.37 -28.63
CA ASP A 202 9.05 -15.75 -29.12
C ASP A 202 7.88 -16.66 -28.68
N SER A 203 6.84 -16.12 -28.02
CA SER A 203 5.68 -16.90 -27.58
C SER A 203 4.68 -17.17 -28.70
N GLU A 204 3.88 -18.22 -28.52
CA GLU A 204 2.76 -18.55 -29.40
C GLU A 204 1.73 -17.42 -29.49
N TYR A 205 1.45 -16.77 -28.36
CA TYR A 205 0.47 -15.69 -28.30
C TYR A 205 1.09 -14.35 -28.69
N ARG A 206 0.35 -13.61 -29.52
CA ARG A 206 0.69 -12.23 -29.91
C ARG A 206 -0.36 -11.28 -29.38
N TYR A 207 0.08 -10.13 -28.89
CA TYR A 207 -0.81 -9.08 -28.40
C TYR A 207 -0.75 -7.87 -29.33
N ASN A 208 -1.91 -7.47 -29.85
CA ASN A 208 -2.06 -6.23 -30.59
C ASN A 208 -2.83 -5.20 -29.74
N PRO A 209 -2.17 -4.17 -29.20
CA PRO A 209 -2.83 -3.17 -28.36
C PRO A 209 -3.83 -2.29 -29.12
N LEU A 210 -3.88 -2.36 -30.46
CA LEU A 210 -4.84 -1.63 -31.29
C LEU A 210 -6.10 -2.44 -31.60
N HIS A 211 -6.09 -3.73 -31.34
CA HIS A 211 -7.23 -4.62 -31.57
C HIS A 211 -8.11 -4.69 -30.32
N ASN A 212 -8.97 -3.69 -30.17
CA ASN A 212 -9.97 -3.58 -29.12
C ASN A 212 -11.10 -2.63 -29.55
N ASP A 213 -12.12 -2.51 -28.68
CA ASP A 213 -13.34 -1.75 -28.92
C ASP A 213 -13.18 -0.22 -28.80
N LEU A 214 -11.97 0.28 -28.56
CA LEU A 214 -11.73 1.72 -28.51
C LEU A 214 -11.79 2.34 -29.91
N ASP A 215 -12.30 3.57 -29.96
CA ASP A 215 -12.30 4.35 -31.18
C ASP A 215 -10.86 4.73 -31.61
N ALA A 216 -10.72 5.11 -32.89
CA ALA A 216 -9.42 5.46 -33.45
C ALA A 216 -8.74 6.64 -32.74
N HIS A 217 -9.53 7.55 -32.15
CA HIS A 217 -9.00 8.71 -31.45
C HIS A 217 -8.40 8.32 -30.09
N ALA A 218 -9.10 7.50 -29.31
CA ALA A 218 -8.64 6.95 -28.05
C ALA A 218 -7.38 6.10 -28.24
N LEU A 219 -7.34 5.27 -29.29
CA LEU A 219 -6.13 4.51 -29.64
C LEU A 219 -4.94 5.42 -29.98
N ALA A 220 -5.15 6.43 -30.82
CA ALA A 220 -4.10 7.39 -31.17
C ALA A 220 -3.63 8.19 -29.95
N TYR A 221 -4.54 8.58 -29.06
CA TYR A 221 -4.21 9.27 -27.82
C TYR A 221 -3.41 8.38 -26.86
N ASN A 222 -3.72 7.08 -26.76
CA ASN A 222 -2.94 6.13 -25.97
C ASN A 222 -1.50 6.01 -26.49
N ILE A 223 -1.30 5.92 -27.82
CA ILE A 223 0.03 5.94 -28.44
C ILE A 223 0.75 7.26 -28.12
N ALA A 224 0.07 8.39 -28.30
CA ALA A 224 0.61 9.71 -28.00
C ALA A 224 1.05 9.84 -26.53
N SER A 225 0.21 9.41 -25.60
CA SER A 225 0.51 9.41 -24.16
C SER A 225 1.72 8.54 -23.84
N LEU A 226 1.79 7.35 -24.42
CA LEU A 226 2.93 6.44 -24.27
C LEU A 226 4.23 7.07 -24.79
N LEU A 227 4.22 7.69 -25.96
CA LEU A 227 5.39 8.40 -26.51
C LEU A 227 5.85 9.55 -25.60
N ASN A 228 4.91 10.34 -25.06
CA ASN A 228 5.25 11.42 -24.13
C ASN A 228 5.82 10.90 -22.81
N ASN A 229 5.34 9.76 -22.32
CA ASN A 229 5.88 9.15 -21.09
C ASN A 229 7.30 8.60 -21.29
N LEU A 230 7.63 8.15 -22.51
CA LEU A 230 8.96 7.61 -22.84
C LEU A 230 9.98 8.70 -23.19
N PHE A 231 9.59 9.70 -23.98
CA PHE A 231 10.51 10.69 -24.56
C PHE A 231 10.35 12.10 -23.95
N GLY A 232 9.39 12.28 -23.04
CA GLY A 232 9.03 13.58 -22.50
C GLY A 232 8.06 14.35 -23.40
N LYS A 233 7.41 15.37 -22.83
CA LYS A 233 6.50 16.23 -23.58
C LYS A 233 7.30 17.23 -24.42
N GLY A 234 7.00 17.31 -25.71
CA GLY A 234 7.54 18.36 -26.58
C GLY A 234 7.17 19.76 -26.07
N LYS A 235 8.04 20.75 -26.33
CA LYS A 235 7.80 22.14 -25.92
C LYS A 235 6.60 22.78 -26.62
N GLU A 236 6.24 22.26 -27.79
CA GLU A 236 5.20 22.81 -28.67
C GLU A 236 3.97 21.88 -28.75
N PRO A 237 2.79 22.34 -28.26
CA PRO A 237 1.55 21.55 -28.30
C PRO A 237 1.08 21.15 -29.71
N PHE A 238 1.43 21.95 -30.73
CA PHE A 238 1.05 21.72 -32.11
C PHE A 238 1.52 20.35 -32.61
N TRP A 239 2.79 20.00 -32.40
CA TRP A 239 3.33 18.71 -32.87
C TRP A 239 2.61 17.53 -32.24
N GLN A 240 2.23 17.66 -30.95
CA GLN A 240 1.43 16.64 -30.26
C GLN A 240 0.08 16.40 -30.92
N GLN A 241 -0.61 17.46 -31.28
CA GLN A 241 -1.88 17.36 -31.99
C GLN A 241 -1.70 16.81 -33.40
N ALA A 242 -0.64 17.22 -34.12
CA ALA A 242 -0.36 16.80 -35.48
C ALA A 242 -0.08 15.29 -35.56
N TYR A 243 0.85 14.74 -34.76
CA TYR A 243 1.13 13.30 -34.81
C TYR A 243 -0.05 12.46 -34.30
N THR A 244 -0.81 12.95 -33.30
CA THR A 244 -2.01 12.24 -32.81
C THR A 244 -3.07 12.16 -33.91
N ASN A 245 -3.27 13.24 -34.66
CA ASN A 245 -4.21 13.24 -35.79
C ASN A 245 -3.75 12.32 -36.93
N LEU A 246 -2.47 12.34 -37.29
CA LEU A 246 -1.91 11.45 -38.30
C LEU A 246 -2.15 9.98 -37.92
N VAL A 247 -1.77 9.59 -36.71
CA VAL A 247 -1.96 8.22 -36.20
C VAL A 247 -3.44 7.86 -36.18
N LYS A 248 -4.32 8.77 -35.74
CA LYS A 248 -5.78 8.55 -35.74
C LYS A 248 -6.29 8.23 -37.14
N PHE A 249 -5.90 9.00 -38.16
CA PHE A 249 -6.39 8.78 -39.52
C PHE A 249 -5.82 7.51 -40.16
N ILE A 250 -4.57 7.16 -39.87
CA ILE A 250 -4.00 5.87 -40.33
C ILE A 250 -4.73 4.69 -39.69
N ILE A 251 -5.00 4.76 -38.38
CA ILE A 251 -5.78 3.74 -37.66
C ILE A 251 -7.18 3.63 -38.25
N LEU A 252 -7.83 4.76 -38.49
CA LEU A 252 -9.19 4.80 -39.04
C LEU A 252 -9.24 4.20 -40.45
N LEU A 253 -8.29 4.56 -41.32
CA LEU A 253 -8.15 4.00 -42.67
C LEU A 253 -8.09 2.47 -42.61
N HIS A 254 -7.22 1.91 -41.77
CA HIS A 254 -7.05 0.46 -41.68
C HIS A 254 -8.24 -0.24 -41.03
N LYS A 255 -8.83 0.33 -39.97
CA LYS A 255 -10.03 -0.22 -39.35
C LYS A 255 -11.21 -0.26 -40.33
N VAL A 256 -11.40 0.78 -41.15
CA VAL A 256 -12.50 0.84 -42.11
C VAL A 256 -12.25 -0.07 -43.32
N ALA A 257 -11.04 -0.06 -43.87
CA ALA A 257 -10.73 -0.79 -45.11
C ALA A 257 -10.46 -2.29 -44.88
N PHE A 258 -9.87 -2.66 -43.73
CA PHE A 258 -9.34 -4.01 -43.50
C PHE A 258 -9.84 -4.67 -42.22
N ASP A 259 -10.67 -3.99 -41.42
CA ASP A 259 -11.15 -4.44 -40.10
C ASP A 259 -10.03 -4.82 -39.10
N TYR A 260 -8.79 -4.39 -39.37
CA TYR A 260 -7.63 -4.72 -38.57
C TYR A 260 -6.51 -3.72 -38.78
N VAL A 261 -5.76 -3.43 -37.72
CA VAL A 261 -4.61 -2.51 -37.77
C VAL A 261 -3.57 -2.91 -36.73
N THR A 262 -2.30 -2.85 -37.10
CA THR A 262 -1.17 -3.10 -36.20
C THR A 262 -0.31 -1.85 -36.02
N LEU A 263 0.52 -1.85 -34.98
CA LEU A 263 1.54 -0.79 -34.81
C LEU A 263 2.54 -0.75 -35.99
N PHE A 264 2.73 -1.87 -36.68
CA PHE A 264 3.58 -1.92 -37.87
C PHE A 264 2.95 -1.17 -39.04
N ASP A 265 1.64 -1.36 -39.28
CA ASP A 265 0.90 -0.62 -40.30
C ASP A 265 0.92 0.89 -40.03
N VAL A 266 0.71 1.27 -38.76
CA VAL A 266 0.79 2.67 -38.31
C VAL A 266 2.17 3.24 -38.58
N HIS A 267 3.23 2.54 -38.16
CA HIS A 267 4.61 2.98 -38.35
C HIS A 267 4.95 3.15 -39.84
N HIS A 268 4.69 2.12 -40.66
CA HIS A 268 5.04 2.13 -42.07
C HIS A 268 4.29 3.21 -42.86
N CYS A 269 2.99 3.38 -42.62
CA CYS A 269 2.21 4.43 -43.28
C CYS A 269 2.57 5.84 -42.78
N ALA A 270 3.07 5.98 -41.55
CA ALA A 270 3.51 7.27 -41.03
C ALA A 270 4.85 7.74 -41.63
N ILE A 271 5.73 6.81 -42.03
CA ILE A 271 7.07 7.14 -42.55
C ILE A 271 7.21 7.06 -44.08
N SER A 272 6.26 6.45 -44.77
CA SER A 272 6.24 6.36 -46.24
C SER A 272 4.95 6.96 -46.80
N PRO A 273 5.00 8.17 -47.36
CA PRO A 273 3.87 8.78 -48.07
C PRO A 273 3.36 7.91 -49.23
N GLU A 274 4.25 7.23 -49.93
CA GLU A 274 3.92 6.36 -51.07
C GLU A 274 3.09 5.17 -50.61
N LEU A 275 3.48 4.52 -49.51
CA LEU A 275 2.71 3.41 -48.94
C LEU A 275 1.34 3.88 -48.43
N LEU A 276 1.27 5.04 -47.78
CA LEU A 276 0.00 5.61 -47.34
C LEU A 276 -0.94 5.86 -48.52
N GLN A 277 -0.43 6.43 -49.62
CA GLN A 277 -1.18 6.66 -50.85
C GLN A 277 -1.71 5.33 -51.43
N GLN A 278 -0.85 4.30 -51.53
CA GLN A 278 -1.26 2.98 -51.99
C GLN A 278 -2.35 2.36 -51.11
N ARG A 279 -2.29 2.54 -49.78
CA ARG A 279 -3.32 2.04 -48.85
C ARG A 279 -4.64 2.79 -49.01
N ILE A 280 -4.62 4.09 -49.31
CA ILE A 280 -5.82 4.86 -49.62
C ILE A 280 -6.47 4.35 -50.90
N GLU A 281 -5.69 4.15 -51.97
CA GLU A 281 -6.19 3.62 -53.24
C GLU A 281 -6.80 2.22 -53.08
N GLN A 282 -6.13 1.33 -52.32
CA GLN A 282 -6.68 0.01 -51.98
C GLN A 282 -7.98 0.10 -51.17
N ALA A 283 -8.05 1.01 -50.20
CA ALA A 283 -9.26 1.22 -49.42
C ALA A 283 -10.41 1.72 -50.30
N GLU A 284 -10.13 2.61 -51.25
CA GLU A 284 -11.14 3.08 -52.21
C GLU A 284 -11.65 1.93 -53.08
N GLU A 285 -10.77 1.04 -53.56
CA GLU A 285 -11.18 -0.13 -54.35
C GLU A 285 -12.02 -1.12 -53.55
N LEU A 286 -11.71 -1.34 -52.27
CA LEU A 286 -12.44 -2.26 -51.40
C LEU A 286 -13.80 -1.72 -50.97
N LEU A 287 -13.89 -0.42 -50.72
CA LEU A 287 -15.09 0.22 -50.16
C LEU A 287 -16.05 0.70 -51.26
N PHE A 288 -15.51 1.20 -52.37
CA PHE A 288 -16.26 1.63 -53.52
C PHE A 288 -16.14 0.56 -54.59
N ASP A 289 -16.85 -0.55 -54.38
CA ASP A 289 -17.01 -1.66 -55.31
C ASP A 289 -17.27 -1.09 -56.71
N LYS A 290 -16.23 -1.01 -57.56
CA LYS A 290 -16.29 -0.19 -58.79
C LYS A 290 -17.23 -0.88 -59.78
N HIS A 291 -18.49 -0.46 -59.78
CA HIS A 291 -19.48 -0.92 -60.75
C HIS A 291 -19.27 -0.13 -62.04
N PHE A 292 -18.58 -0.74 -63.00
CA PHE A 292 -18.45 -0.17 -64.34
C PHE A 292 -19.65 -0.57 -65.19
N VAL A 293 -20.43 0.40 -65.66
CA VAL A 293 -21.42 0.18 -66.71
C VAL A 293 -20.70 0.36 -68.04
N PHE A 294 -20.47 -0.75 -68.75
CA PHE A 294 -19.91 -0.70 -70.10
C PHE A 294 -21.02 -0.38 -71.11
N ILE A 295 -20.91 0.76 -71.79
CA ILE A 295 -21.78 1.12 -72.92
C ILE A 295 -20.94 0.95 -74.20
N PRO A 296 -21.32 0.05 -75.12
CA PRO A 296 -20.65 -0.05 -76.42
C PRO A 296 -20.67 1.29 -77.14
N LYS A 297 -19.55 1.65 -77.78
CA LYS A 297 -19.39 2.94 -78.46
C LYS A 297 -20.53 3.26 -79.43
N ALA A 298 -20.99 2.26 -80.19
CA ALA A 298 -22.12 2.40 -81.12
C ALA A 298 -23.42 2.81 -80.42
N THR A 299 -23.72 2.23 -79.26
CA THR A 299 -24.93 2.53 -78.47
C THR A 299 -24.87 3.94 -77.85
N TYR A 300 -23.68 4.38 -77.44
CA TYR A 300 -23.44 5.73 -76.92
C TYR A 300 -23.60 6.80 -78.01
N GLU A 301 -23.06 6.54 -79.21
CA GLU A 301 -23.14 7.45 -80.34
C GLU A 301 -24.58 7.58 -80.90
N GLU A 302 -25.42 6.55 -80.78
CA GLU A 302 -26.84 6.61 -81.21
C GLU A 302 -27.73 7.48 -80.31
N HIS A 303 -27.36 7.71 -79.05
CA HIS A 303 -28.25 8.32 -78.04
C HIS A 303 -27.76 9.68 -77.50
N ILE A 304 -26.81 10.33 -78.17
CA ILE A 304 -26.21 11.63 -77.78
C ILE A 304 -26.66 12.82 -78.66
N GLN A 305 -27.87 12.75 -79.21
CA GLN A 305 -28.51 13.95 -79.77
C GLN A 305 -29.11 14.84 -78.68
#